data_AF-A0A7S2XJM5-F1
#
_entry.id   AF-A0A7S2XJM5-F1
#
_cell.length_a   1.000
_cell.length_b   1.000
_cell.length_c   1.000
_cell.angle_alpha   90.00
_cell.angle_beta   90.00
_cell.angle_gamma   90.00
#
_symmetry.space_group_name_H-M   'P 1'
#
loop_
_entity.id
_entity.type
_entity.pdbx_description
1 polymer ?
#
loop_
_entity_poly.entity_id
_entity_poly.type
_entity_poly.pdbx_seq_one_letter_code
_entity_poly.pdbx_strand_id
1 'polypeptide(L)'
;MFSPGIITITAFISTATKYTNNVIRCHTNTQRHGSPIFTRLSTRRRWNDVSRPQISLQEIFNNVPSNGSFHSMSSVTDPDTFRFTTLDESPMDDDSIIAAKITSRDLVQVLRVAEKAAFLCGDIIQATSGDIAVSKTKSNARDLVTESDVECQRIIRSTICQEYPQDYFLGEEDVEAGSEASIEALSSVLDSSASAEPTDDTRDRLLWIVDPIDGTTNFQAGLPMCAVSIGVVLVSKDKDVPSEVVVGVIYNPILNEITSAVKGKGSYLNGNRIHVTEGGNDEIELSDALINVGFPAVKDSTLQAASRAVGALATKVRGLRMIASASQVMCWVAQGKLSAYVSWDLNAWDVAAGMLIVEESSGHVTDFDGQRASISSRDLIVTCPEGMSIQEESPLARKILRVLSENDCLEY
;
A
#
# COMPACT_ATOMS: atom_id res chain seq x y z
N MET A 1 -12.37 41.41 -53.85
CA MET A 1 -11.39 41.45 -52.74
C MET A 1 -11.84 40.44 -51.70
N PHE A 2 -11.03 39.41 -51.49
CA PHE A 2 -11.31 38.30 -50.58
C PHE A 2 -11.44 38.81 -49.13
N SER A 3 -12.44 38.30 -48.40
CA SER A 3 -12.47 38.32 -46.93
C SER A 3 -12.87 36.92 -46.45
N PRO A 4 -12.25 36.38 -45.39
CA PRO A 4 -12.08 34.94 -45.22
C PRO A 4 -13.23 34.28 -44.44
N GLY A 5 -13.40 33.00 -44.73
CA GLY A 5 -14.50 32.16 -44.27
C GLY A 5 -14.57 31.92 -42.77
N ILE A 6 -15.81 31.76 -42.31
CA ILE A 6 -16.20 31.17 -41.05
C ILE A 6 -15.82 29.68 -41.13
N ILE A 7 -14.79 29.28 -40.39
CA ILE A 7 -14.51 27.87 -40.13
C ILE A 7 -15.38 27.46 -38.94
N THR A 8 -16.47 26.75 -39.24
CA THR A 8 -17.26 26.04 -38.24
C THR A 8 -16.49 24.80 -37.80
N ILE A 9 -15.81 24.85 -36.66
CA ILE A 9 -15.28 23.64 -36.00
C ILE A 9 -16.41 23.06 -35.17
N THR A 10 -17.17 22.14 -35.76
CA THR A 10 -18.03 21.22 -35.04
C THR A 10 -17.14 20.11 -34.46
N ALA A 11 -16.65 20.29 -33.24
CA ALA A 11 -15.98 19.22 -32.51
C ALA A 11 -17.01 18.42 -31.70
N PHE A 12 -17.04 17.12 -31.97
CA PHE A 12 -17.76 16.07 -31.26
C PHE A 12 -17.59 16.19 -29.73
N ILE A 13 -18.67 16.50 -29.01
CA ILE A 13 -18.84 16.13 -27.60
C ILE A 13 -20.09 15.27 -27.54
N SER A 14 -19.93 13.97 -27.76
CA SER A 14 -20.95 12.97 -27.50
C SER A 14 -20.29 11.67 -27.12
N THR A 15 -19.88 11.58 -25.83
CA THR A 15 -19.89 10.38 -24.98
C THR A 15 -19.26 10.70 -23.61
N ALA A 16 -19.85 11.63 -22.84
CA ALA A 16 -19.45 11.84 -21.44
C ALA A 16 -20.54 12.50 -20.56
N THR A 17 -21.82 12.27 -20.84
CA THR A 17 -22.93 12.87 -20.07
C THR A 17 -24.02 11.86 -19.68
N LYS A 18 -23.62 10.63 -19.34
CA LYS A 18 -24.54 9.66 -18.72
C LYS A 18 -24.28 9.30 -17.26
N TYR A 19 -23.23 9.82 -16.61
CA TYR A 19 -22.96 9.50 -15.19
C TYR A 19 -22.50 10.66 -14.32
N THR A 20 -22.72 11.91 -14.72
CA THR A 20 -22.58 13.04 -13.78
C THR A 20 -23.80 13.95 -13.88
N ASN A 21 -24.55 14.07 -12.79
CA ASN A 21 -25.59 15.10 -12.62
C ASN A 21 -24.92 16.46 -12.40
N ASN A 22 -24.14 16.92 -13.37
CA ASN A 22 -23.52 18.24 -13.36
C ASN A 22 -24.44 19.24 -14.04
N VAL A 23 -25.19 20.00 -13.24
CA VAL A 23 -25.87 21.21 -13.73
C VAL A 23 -24.87 22.36 -13.73
N ILE A 24 -24.31 22.70 -14.89
CA ILE A 24 -23.56 23.94 -15.07
C ILE A 24 -24.58 25.09 -15.20
N ARG A 25 -24.80 25.87 -14.13
CA ARG A 25 -25.53 27.14 -14.22
C ARG A 25 -24.56 28.29 -14.44
N CYS A 26 -24.60 28.87 -15.64
CA CYS A 26 -23.94 30.13 -15.96
C CYS A 26 -24.91 31.29 -15.67
N HIS A 27 -24.57 32.16 -14.71
CA HIS A 27 -25.30 33.42 -14.52
C HIS A 27 -24.54 34.54 -15.22
N THR A 28 -25.09 35.03 -16.34
CA THR A 28 -24.64 36.26 -16.98
C THR A 28 -25.32 37.45 -16.30
N ASN A 29 -24.56 38.24 -15.56
CA ASN A 29 -25.05 39.52 -15.04
C ASN A 29 -24.70 40.61 -16.05
N THR A 30 -25.70 41.18 -16.72
CA THR A 30 -25.51 42.30 -17.64
C THR A 30 -25.75 43.60 -16.89
N GLN A 31 -24.67 44.34 -16.57
CA GLN A 31 -24.77 45.78 -16.37
C GLN A 31 -23.74 46.51 -17.21
N ARG A 32 -24.20 47.64 -17.77
CA ARG A 32 -23.48 48.56 -18.65
C ARG A 32 -22.40 49.32 -17.88
N HIS A 33 -21.35 49.66 -18.63
CA HIS A 33 -20.25 50.61 -18.35
C HIS A 33 -18.99 50.06 -17.67
N GLY A 34 -18.00 49.73 -18.52
CA GLY A 34 -16.67 50.35 -18.49
C GLY A 34 -15.72 50.01 -17.35
N SER A 35 -15.13 48.81 -17.34
CA SER A 35 -13.72 48.48 -17.00
C SER A 35 -13.52 46.95 -16.92
N PRO A 36 -12.33 46.38 -17.21
CA PRO A 36 -12.13 44.93 -17.22
C PRO A 36 -12.09 44.37 -15.80
N ILE A 37 -13.01 43.47 -15.47
CA ILE A 37 -13.01 42.69 -14.22
C ILE A 37 -12.29 41.36 -14.50
N PHE A 38 -11.17 41.12 -13.82
CA PHE A 38 -10.58 39.78 -13.73
C PHE A 38 -11.60 38.84 -13.05
N THR A 39 -12.14 37.89 -13.80
CA THR A 39 -13.04 36.88 -13.25
C THR A 39 -12.19 35.83 -12.54
N ARG A 40 -12.12 35.89 -11.21
CA ARG A 40 -11.50 34.85 -10.39
C ARG A 40 -12.40 33.62 -10.40
N LEU A 41 -12.01 32.57 -11.12
CA LEU A 41 -12.60 31.24 -11.00
C LEU A 41 -12.26 30.71 -9.60
N SER A 42 -13.20 30.79 -8.66
CA SER A 42 -13.13 30.06 -7.40
C SER A 42 -14.02 28.82 -7.50
N THR A 43 -13.42 27.65 -7.62
CA THR A 43 -14.13 26.38 -7.40
C THR A 43 -14.14 26.08 -5.90
N ARG A 44 -15.17 26.56 -5.19
CA ARG A 44 -15.51 26.01 -3.87
C ARG A 44 -16.36 24.76 -4.09
N ARG A 45 -15.77 23.57 -3.94
CA ARG A 45 -16.56 22.34 -3.69
C ARG A 45 -17.19 22.47 -2.30
N ARG A 46 -18.49 22.70 -2.21
CA ARG A 46 -19.27 22.35 -1.02
C ARG A 46 -19.72 20.91 -1.23
N TRP A 47 -19.06 19.99 -0.53
CA TRP A 47 -19.64 18.69 -0.23
C TRP A 47 -20.83 18.92 0.72
N ASN A 48 -21.89 18.13 0.57
CA ASN A 48 -23.20 18.22 1.25
C ASN A 48 -24.27 18.91 0.40
N ASP A 49 -24.77 18.21 -0.62
CA ASP A 49 -26.21 17.96 -0.76
C ASP A 49 -26.46 16.90 -1.84
N VAL A 50 -26.43 15.62 -1.46
CA VAL A 50 -27.11 14.56 -2.22
C VAL A 50 -27.71 13.62 -1.19
N SER A 51 -29.04 13.63 -1.07
CA SER A 51 -29.80 12.59 -0.40
C SER A 51 -29.55 11.27 -1.13
N ARG A 52 -28.54 10.52 -0.69
CA ARG A 52 -28.25 9.17 -1.15
C ARG A 52 -29.16 8.19 -0.39
N PRO A 53 -29.71 7.15 -1.05
CA PRO A 53 -30.48 6.13 -0.36
C PRO A 53 -29.59 5.45 0.68
N GLN A 54 -30.06 5.37 1.93
CA GLN A 54 -29.42 4.55 2.96
C GLN A 54 -29.56 3.08 2.53
N ILE A 55 -28.52 2.52 1.92
CA ILE A 55 -28.38 1.07 1.76
C ILE A 55 -27.77 0.58 3.06
N SER A 56 -28.39 -0.40 3.70
CA SER A 56 -27.85 -0.94 4.96
C SER A 56 -26.55 -1.71 4.69
N LEU A 57 -25.56 -1.65 5.59
CA LEU A 57 -24.34 -2.46 5.50
C LEU A 57 -24.67 -3.95 5.28
N GLN A 58 -25.76 -4.42 5.90
CA GLN A 58 -26.30 -5.77 5.74
C GLN A 58 -26.71 -6.10 4.29
N GLU A 59 -27.25 -5.15 3.53
CA GLU A 59 -27.60 -5.34 2.11
C GLU A 59 -26.37 -5.32 1.20
N ILE A 60 -25.30 -4.59 1.54
CA ILE A 60 -24.02 -4.65 0.82
C ILE A 60 -23.38 -6.03 1.06
N PHE A 61 -23.29 -6.46 2.31
CA PHE A 61 -22.71 -7.75 2.68
C PHE A 61 -23.50 -8.96 2.15
N ASN A 62 -24.84 -8.88 2.08
CA ASN A 62 -25.67 -9.97 1.54
C ASN A 62 -25.64 -10.07 0.01
N ASN A 63 -25.23 -9.02 -0.70
CA ASN A 63 -25.14 -9.02 -2.17
C ASN A 63 -23.73 -9.36 -2.70
N VAL A 64 -22.76 -9.60 -1.81
CA VAL A 64 -21.50 -10.26 -2.19
C VAL A 64 -21.79 -11.75 -2.38
N PRO A 65 -21.59 -12.34 -3.58
CA PRO A 65 -22.03 -13.70 -3.86
C PRO A 65 -21.32 -14.71 -2.95
N SER A 66 -22.09 -15.44 -2.14
CA SER A 66 -21.57 -16.46 -1.23
C SER A 66 -21.38 -17.84 -1.86
N ASN A 67 -21.77 -18.05 -3.12
CA ASN A 67 -21.55 -19.30 -3.85
C ASN A 67 -21.55 -19.09 -5.37
N GLY A 68 -20.61 -19.75 -6.05
CA GLY A 68 -20.37 -19.64 -7.49
C GLY A 68 -21.56 -20.06 -8.36
N SER A 69 -22.29 -19.07 -8.86
CA SER A 69 -23.00 -19.17 -10.15
C SER A 69 -23.18 -17.77 -10.72
N PHE A 70 -22.45 -17.46 -11.79
CA PHE A 70 -22.66 -16.24 -12.57
C PHE A 70 -23.92 -16.43 -13.41
N HIS A 71 -24.99 -15.70 -13.09
CA HIS A 71 -26.02 -15.37 -14.06
C HIS A 71 -25.69 -14.00 -14.64
N SER A 72 -25.60 -13.95 -15.97
CA SER A 72 -25.14 -12.82 -16.76
C SER A 72 -25.99 -11.57 -16.50
N MET A 73 -25.50 -10.66 -15.67
CA MET A 73 -25.77 -9.23 -15.84
C MET A 73 -24.68 -8.66 -16.74
N SER A 74 -25.03 -8.53 -18.02
CA SER A 74 -24.21 -7.88 -19.02
C SER A 74 -24.19 -6.36 -18.79
N SER A 75 -23.28 -5.88 -17.94
CA SER A 75 -22.53 -4.63 -18.08
C SER A 75 -21.96 -4.25 -16.71
N VAL A 76 -20.69 -4.59 -16.48
CA VAL A 76 -19.65 -3.88 -15.70
C VAL A 76 -18.49 -4.87 -15.58
N THR A 77 -17.35 -4.49 -16.17
CA THR A 77 -15.99 -5.08 -16.06
C THR A 77 -15.85 -6.60 -16.24
N ASP A 78 -15.41 -6.97 -17.44
CA ASP A 78 -14.85 -8.29 -17.74
C ASP A 78 -13.59 -8.53 -16.88
N PRO A 79 -13.50 -9.61 -16.07
CA PRO A 79 -12.30 -9.95 -15.33
C PRO A 79 -11.05 -10.10 -16.21
N ASP A 80 -11.23 -10.41 -17.50
CA ASP A 80 -10.15 -10.56 -18.47
C ASP A 80 -9.61 -9.20 -19.01
N THR A 81 -10.21 -8.07 -18.63
CA THR A 81 -9.69 -6.74 -19.00
C THR A 81 -8.63 -6.18 -18.05
N PHE A 82 -8.38 -6.83 -16.91
CA PHE A 82 -7.21 -6.54 -16.09
C PHE A 82 -6.01 -7.26 -16.68
N ARG A 83 -5.03 -6.48 -17.15
CA ARG A 83 -3.71 -7.03 -17.49
C ARG A 83 -3.08 -7.54 -16.19
N PHE A 84 -3.24 -8.83 -15.91
CA PHE A 84 -2.38 -9.52 -14.95
C PHE A 84 -0.94 -9.17 -15.28
N THR A 85 -0.14 -8.91 -14.25
CA THR A 85 1.27 -8.55 -14.41
C THR A 85 1.94 -9.63 -15.27
N THR A 86 2.33 -9.28 -16.50
CA THR A 86 3.19 -10.14 -17.33
C THR A 86 4.59 -9.99 -16.77
N LEU A 87 4.93 -10.85 -15.81
CA LEU A 87 6.25 -10.91 -15.23
C LEU A 87 7.25 -11.39 -16.28
N ASP A 88 8.47 -10.87 -16.21
CA ASP A 88 9.60 -11.47 -16.93
C ASP A 88 9.80 -12.92 -16.42
N GLU A 89 9.83 -13.88 -17.35
CA GLU A 89 10.05 -15.30 -17.04
C GLU A 89 11.54 -15.68 -17.05
N SER A 90 12.44 -14.70 -17.20
CA SER A 90 13.88 -14.91 -17.13
C SER A 90 14.29 -15.59 -15.81
N PRO A 91 15.26 -16.52 -15.84
CA PRO A 91 15.73 -17.22 -14.65
C PRO A 91 16.31 -16.24 -13.63
N MET A 92 16.11 -16.53 -12.33
CA MET A 92 16.70 -15.75 -11.25
C MET A 92 18.21 -15.96 -11.19
N ASP A 93 18.98 -14.87 -11.06
CA ASP A 93 20.41 -14.92 -10.77
C ASP A 93 20.62 -15.04 -9.24
N ASP A 94 20.79 -16.26 -8.69
CA ASP A 94 21.47 -16.49 -7.39
C ASP A 94 21.70 -18.00 -7.08
N ASP A 95 22.86 -18.34 -6.51
CA ASP A 95 23.28 -19.69 -6.08
C ASP A 95 22.77 -20.06 -4.66
N SER A 96 21.83 -19.29 -4.09
CA SER A 96 21.35 -19.51 -2.73
C SER A 96 20.31 -20.65 -2.62
N ILE A 97 20.31 -21.37 -1.49
CA ILE A 97 19.34 -22.44 -1.18
C ILE A 97 17.89 -21.91 -1.26
N ILE A 98 17.71 -20.64 -0.89
CA ILE A 98 16.41 -19.95 -0.98
C ILE A 98 16.01 -19.76 -2.45
N ALA A 99 16.91 -19.28 -3.31
CA ALA A 99 16.64 -19.14 -4.74
C ALA A 99 16.24 -20.46 -5.40
N ALA A 100 16.88 -21.58 -5.03
CA ALA A 100 16.49 -22.91 -5.51
C ALA A 100 15.08 -23.31 -5.04
N LYS A 101 14.74 -23.07 -3.77
CA LYS A 101 13.40 -23.33 -3.21
C LYS A 101 12.33 -22.43 -3.86
N ILE A 102 12.63 -21.15 -4.06
CA ILE A 102 11.79 -20.19 -4.78
C ILE A 102 11.55 -20.64 -6.22
N THR A 103 12.59 -21.07 -6.93
CA THR A 103 12.51 -21.54 -8.32
C THR A 103 11.60 -22.77 -8.46
N SER A 104 11.47 -23.58 -7.40
CA SER A 104 10.56 -24.73 -7.38
C SER A 104 9.08 -24.37 -7.17
N ARG A 105 8.77 -23.18 -6.64
CA ARG A 105 7.40 -22.70 -6.43
C ARG A 105 6.96 -21.78 -7.56
N ASP A 106 5.72 -21.94 -8.00
CA ASP A 106 5.08 -20.99 -8.92
C ASP A 106 4.66 -19.71 -8.17
N LEU A 107 5.64 -18.82 -7.93
CA LEU A 107 5.39 -17.52 -7.29
C LEU A 107 4.49 -16.61 -8.14
N VAL A 108 4.36 -16.87 -9.44
CA VAL A 108 3.44 -16.13 -10.31
C VAL A 108 2.00 -16.49 -9.96
N GLN A 109 1.72 -17.77 -9.71
CA GLN A 109 0.41 -18.20 -9.23
C GLN A 109 0.12 -17.64 -7.83
N VAL A 110 1.10 -17.62 -6.93
CA VAL A 110 0.97 -16.98 -5.60
C VAL A 110 0.59 -15.51 -5.73
N LEU A 111 1.29 -14.77 -6.60
CA LEU A 111 0.97 -13.37 -6.91
C LEU A 111 -0.47 -13.21 -7.42
N ARG A 112 -0.91 -14.04 -8.36
CA ARG A 112 -2.29 -13.95 -8.90
C ARG A 112 -3.35 -14.15 -7.81
N VAL A 113 -3.11 -15.06 -6.86
CA VAL A 113 -4.02 -15.27 -5.73
C VAL A 113 -4.01 -14.06 -4.79
N ALA A 114 -2.85 -13.46 -4.52
CA ALA A 114 -2.73 -12.23 -3.74
C ALA A 114 -3.45 -11.05 -4.41
N GLU A 115 -3.22 -10.81 -5.71
CA GLU A 115 -3.89 -9.77 -6.49
C GLU A 115 -5.41 -9.96 -6.49
N LYS A 116 -5.89 -11.18 -6.74
CA LYS A 116 -7.33 -11.52 -6.67
C LYS A 116 -7.93 -11.20 -5.31
N ALA A 117 -7.27 -11.60 -4.22
CA ALA A 117 -7.73 -11.33 -2.87
C ALA A 117 -7.78 -9.81 -2.57
N ALA A 118 -6.75 -9.07 -2.99
CA ALA A 118 -6.69 -7.63 -2.85
C ALA A 118 -7.82 -6.92 -3.61
N PHE A 119 -8.09 -7.30 -4.86
CA PHE A 119 -9.18 -6.72 -5.65
C PHE A 119 -10.55 -6.95 -5.01
N LEU A 120 -10.83 -8.16 -4.53
CA LEU A 120 -12.10 -8.48 -3.87
C LEU A 120 -12.32 -7.67 -2.59
N CYS A 121 -11.28 -7.43 -1.79
CA CYS A 121 -11.38 -6.51 -0.65
C CYS A 121 -11.53 -5.06 -1.12
N GLY A 122 -10.84 -4.65 -2.19
CA GLY A 122 -10.93 -3.30 -2.72
C GLY A 122 -12.34 -2.91 -3.19
N ASP A 123 -13.13 -3.86 -3.72
CA ASP A 123 -14.53 -3.65 -4.05
C ASP A 123 -15.36 -3.25 -2.82
N ILE A 124 -15.07 -3.84 -1.66
CA ILE A 124 -15.71 -3.49 -0.38
C ILE A 124 -15.28 -2.09 0.04
N ILE A 125 -13.98 -1.81 0.04
CA ILE A 125 -13.43 -0.50 0.42
C ILE A 125 -14.07 0.60 -0.43
N GLN A 126 -14.21 0.42 -1.74
CA GLN A 126 -14.87 1.39 -2.62
C GLN A 126 -16.35 1.57 -2.31
N ALA A 127 -17.05 0.49 -1.96
CA ALA A 127 -18.47 0.52 -1.65
C ALA A 127 -18.78 1.22 -0.31
N THR A 128 -17.85 1.22 0.64
CA THR A 128 -18.11 1.64 2.02
C THR A 128 -17.28 2.84 2.49
N SER A 129 -16.27 3.29 1.75
CA SER A 129 -15.41 4.43 2.14
C SER A 129 -16.20 5.72 2.42
N GLY A 130 -15.90 6.37 3.55
CA GLY A 130 -16.51 7.64 3.96
C GLY A 130 -17.96 7.56 4.45
N ASP A 131 -18.61 6.40 4.37
CA ASP A 131 -20.02 6.18 4.77
C ASP A 131 -20.14 5.29 6.03
N ILE A 132 -19.09 5.19 6.85
CA ILE A 132 -19.04 4.27 8.01
C ILE A 132 -18.96 5.04 9.34
N ALA A 133 -19.89 4.71 10.25
CA ALA A 133 -19.75 5.05 11.66
C ALA A 133 -18.66 4.17 12.30
N VAL A 134 -17.79 4.75 13.15
CA VAL A 134 -16.82 3.98 13.95
C VAL A 134 -17.53 2.82 14.60
N SER A 135 -17.16 1.57 14.26
CA SER A 135 -17.78 0.41 14.88
C SER A 135 -17.16 0.16 16.25
N LYS A 136 -15.81 0.20 16.35
CA LYS A 136 -15.04 0.05 17.60
C LYS A 136 -13.68 0.77 17.54
N THR A 137 -13.12 1.03 18.71
CA THR A 137 -11.69 1.37 18.91
C THR A 137 -10.96 0.13 19.42
N LYS A 138 -9.74 -0.12 18.96
CA LYS A 138 -8.85 -1.21 19.42
C LYS A 138 -8.16 -0.79 20.73
N SER A 139 -6.88 -0.39 20.70
CA SER A 139 -6.12 -0.03 21.92
C SER A 139 -6.49 1.33 22.52
N ASN A 140 -6.80 2.32 21.68
CA ASN A 140 -7.11 3.67 22.13
C ASN A 140 -8.00 4.41 21.10
N ALA A 141 -8.43 5.64 21.41
CA ALA A 141 -9.36 6.41 20.57
C ALA A 141 -8.84 6.75 19.16
N ARG A 142 -7.55 6.55 18.88
CA ARG A 142 -6.90 6.76 17.59
C ARG A 142 -6.64 5.45 16.84
N ASP A 143 -6.83 4.31 17.50
CA ASP A 143 -6.66 2.97 16.95
C ASP A 143 -8.05 2.41 16.63
N LEU A 144 -8.39 2.44 15.34
CA LEU A 144 -9.75 2.28 14.85
C LEU A 144 -9.87 0.99 14.06
N VAL A 145 -11.03 0.34 14.18
CA VAL A 145 -11.41 -0.79 13.35
C VAL A 145 -12.85 -0.60 12.91
N THR A 146 -13.15 -0.92 11.66
CA THR A 146 -14.50 -0.91 11.13
C THR A 146 -14.97 -2.32 10.82
N GLU A 147 -16.27 -2.48 10.55
CA GLU A 147 -16.79 -3.75 10.03
C GLU A 147 -16.20 -4.11 8.66
N SER A 148 -15.70 -3.11 7.90
CA SER A 148 -15.07 -3.36 6.60
C SER A 148 -13.72 -4.03 6.75
N ASP A 149 -12.91 -3.68 7.76
CA ASP A 149 -11.59 -4.29 8.01
C ASP A 149 -11.75 -5.81 8.25
N VAL A 150 -12.68 -6.18 9.15
CA VAL A 150 -12.98 -7.59 9.49
C VAL A 150 -13.49 -8.36 8.27
N GLU A 151 -14.39 -7.78 7.49
CA GLU A 151 -14.96 -8.44 6.31
C GLU A 151 -13.92 -8.61 5.18
N CYS A 152 -13.08 -7.59 4.96
CA CYS A 152 -11.97 -7.67 4.03
C CYS A 152 -11.01 -8.80 4.40
N GLN A 153 -10.59 -8.89 5.67
CA GLN A 153 -9.71 -9.96 6.12
C GLN A 153 -10.35 -11.34 5.91
N ARG A 154 -11.66 -11.48 6.19
CA ARG A 154 -12.41 -12.73 5.97
C ARG A 154 -12.36 -13.16 4.50
N ILE A 155 -12.56 -12.24 3.57
CA ILE A 155 -12.53 -12.52 2.11
C ILE A 155 -11.13 -12.85 1.64
N ILE A 156 -10.12 -12.10 2.10
CA ILE A 156 -8.72 -12.37 1.77
C ILE A 156 -8.34 -13.78 2.24
N ARG A 157 -8.60 -14.10 3.52
CA ARG A 157 -8.37 -15.43 4.09
C ARG A 157 -9.10 -16.52 3.31
N SER A 158 -10.39 -16.34 3.01
CA SER A 158 -11.17 -17.32 2.26
C SER A 158 -10.62 -17.54 0.85
N THR A 159 -10.14 -16.49 0.18
CA THR A 159 -9.58 -16.59 -1.18
C THR A 159 -8.26 -17.34 -1.17
N ILE A 160 -7.39 -17.06 -0.19
CA ILE A 160 -6.11 -17.76 -0.02
C ILE A 160 -6.35 -19.24 0.32
N CYS A 161 -7.22 -19.55 1.30
CA CYS A 161 -7.46 -20.92 1.74
C CYS A 161 -8.10 -21.83 0.67
N GLN A 162 -8.74 -21.27 -0.37
CA GLN A 162 -9.25 -22.06 -1.50
C GLN A 162 -8.11 -22.68 -2.33
N GLU A 163 -7.00 -21.96 -2.48
CA GLU A 163 -5.85 -22.36 -3.30
C GLU A 163 -4.73 -22.96 -2.43
N TYR A 164 -4.54 -22.42 -1.23
CA TYR A 164 -3.46 -22.77 -0.29
C TYR A 164 -3.99 -23.09 1.12
N PRO A 165 -4.78 -24.16 1.30
CA PRO A 165 -5.42 -24.49 2.58
C PRO A 165 -4.46 -24.89 3.71
N GLN A 166 -3.20 -25.17 3.40
CA GLN A 166 -2.17 -25.62 4.35
C GLN A 166 -1.16 -24.52 4.72
N ASP A 167 -1.22 -23.37 4.05
CA ASP A 167 -0.32 -22.25 4.33
C ASP A 167 -0.76 -21.50 5.60
N TYR A 168 0.18 -20.79 6.22
CA TYR A 168 -0.07 -20.01 7.42
C TYR A 168 -0.67 -18.65 7.06
N PHE A 169 -1.43 -18.07 8.00
CA PHE A 169 -2.06 -16.76 7.82
C PHE A 169 -1.90 -15.94 9.10
N LEU A 170 -1.43 -14.71 8.94
CA LEU A 170 -1.31 -13.70 10.00
C LEU A 170 -2.00 -12.43 9.49
N GLY A 171 -3.21 -12.16 9.98
CA GLY A 171 -3.95 -10.95 9.65
C GLY A 171 -4.03 -10.01 10.83
N GLU A 172 -3.95 -8.71 10.59
CA GLU A 172 -4.08 -7.68 11.63
C GLU A 172 -5.30 -7.90 12.53
N GLU A 173 -6.48 -8.19 11.96
CA GLU A 173 -7.73 -8.26 12.73
C GLU A 173 -7.86 -9.53 13.58
N ASP A 174 -6.89 -10.44 13.49
CA ASP A 174 -6.80 -11.62 14.37
C ASP A 174 -5.85 -11.39 15.56
N VAL A 175 -5.16 -10.26 15.61
CA VAL A 175 -4.14 -9.96 16.61
C VAL A 175 -4.64 -8.87 17.55
N GLU A 176 -4.46 -9.09 18.84
CA GLU A 176 -4.77 -8.09 19.86
C GLU A 176 -3.92 -6.83 19.68
N ALA A 177 -4.46 -5.69 20.09
CA ALA A 177 -3.80 -4.42 19.87
C ALA A 177 -2.53 -4.27 20.75
N GLY A 178 -1.47 -3.71 20.17
CA GLY A 178 -0.21 -3.43 20.86
C GLY A 178 1.00 -4.15 20.26
N SER A 179 2.18 -3.55 20.42
CA SER A 179 3.43 -4.05 19.82
C SER A 179 3.77 -5.46 20.31
N GLU A 180 3.56 -5.74 21.60
CA GLU A 180 3.90 -7.01 22.23
C GLU A 180 3.06 -8.16 21.65
N ALA A 181 1.76 -7.93 21.42
CA ALA A 181 0.88 -8.91 20.80
C ALA A 181 1.22 -9.15 19.33
N SER A 182 1.57 -8.10 18.58
CA SER A 182 2.04 -8.23 17.19
C SER A 182 3.34 -9.04 17.10
N ILE A 183 4.30 -8.77 17.98
CA ILE A 183 5.57 -9.51 18.05
C ILE A 183 5.32 -10.98 18.40
N GLU A 184 4.49 -11.26 19.40
CA GLU A 184 4.16 -12.61 19.82
C GLU A 184 3.45 -13.38 18.69
N ALA A 185 2.49 -12.74 18.00
CA ALA A 185 1.76 -13.36 16.90
C ALA A 185 2.69 -13.75 15.73
N LEU A 186 3.60 -12.85 15.33
CA LEU A 186 4.58 -13.16 14.28
C LEU A 186 5.52 -14.29 14.72
N SER A 187 6.13 -14.18 15.90
CA SER A 187 7.06 -15.18 16.43
C SER A 187 6.40 -16.54 16.59
N SER A 188 5.16 -16.59 17.10
CA SER A 188 4.41 -17.83 17.28
C SER A 188 4.20 -18.56 15.96
N VAL A 189 3.87 -17.83 14.88
CA VAL A 189 3.66 -18.44 13.56
C VAL A 189 4.98 -18.94 12.97
N LEU A 190 6.06 -18.15 13.07
CA LEU A 190 7.40 -18.55 12.60
C LEU A 190 7.99 -19.73 13.41
N ASP A 191 7.72 -19.81 14.71
CA ASP A 191 8.15 -20.92 15.57
C ASP A 191 7.29 -22.17 15.37
N SER A 192 5.98 -22.01 15.12
CA SER A 192 5.06 -23.12 14.83
C SER A 192 5.43 -23.83 13.53
N SER A 193 5.94 -23.10 12.54
CA SER A 193 6.55 -23.69 11.34
C SER A 193 7.85 -24.46 11.62
N ALA A 194 8.58 -24.11 12.67
CA ALA A 194 9.88 -24.68 13.01
C ALA A 194 9.81 -25.83 14.05
N SER A 195 8.67 -26.01 14.73
CA SER A 195 8.46 -26.96 15.83
C SER A 195 7.50 -28.12 15.51
N ALA A 196 6.98 -28.19 14.28
CA ALA A 196 6.19 -29.34 13.87
C ALA A 196 6.99 -30.63 14.04
N GLU A 197 6.43 -31.60 14.79
CA GLU A 197 6.93 -32.98 14.89
C GLU A 197 7.36 -33.49 13.49
N PRO A 198 8.38 -34.37 13.38
CA PRO A 198 8.76 -34.98 12.11
C PRO A 198 7.55 -35.66 11.47
N THR A 199 6.87 -34.90 10.61
CA THR A 199 5.81 -35.36 9.75
C THR A 199 6.47 -35.66 8.41
N ASP A 200 5.93 -36.63 7.65
CA ASP A 200 6.42 -36.93 6.29
C ASP A 200 6.33 -35.70 5.35
N ASP A 201 5.68 -34.60 5.78
CA ASP A 201 5.61 -33.34 5.06
C ASP A 201 6.86 -32.48 5.31
N THR A 202 7.89 -32.67 4.50
CA THR A 202 9.17 -31.94 4.54
C THR A 202 9.14 -30.59 3.81
N ARG A 203 7.98 -30.15 3.34
CA ARG A 203 7.85 -28.98 2.46
C ARG A 203 7.89 -27.66 3.22
N ASP A 204 8.54 -26.66 2.63
CA ASP A 204 8.43 -25.26 3.03
C ASP A 204 7.01 -24.75 2.79
N ARG A 205 6.55 -23.83 3.64
CA ARG A 205 5.20 -23.26 3.58
C ARG A 205 5.24 -21.77 3.39
N LEU A 206 4.14 -21.20 2.90
CA LEU A 206 3.99 -19.76 2.85
C LEU A 206 3.30 -19.29 4.12
N LEU A 207 3.70 -18.11 4.57
CA LEU A 207 2.98 -17.30 5.53
C LEU A 207 2.44 -16.08 4.80
N TRP A 208 1.11 -15.97 4.78
CA TRP A 208 0.39 -14.82 4.25
C TRP A 208 0.18 -13.81 5.37
N ILE A 209 0.89 -12.69 5.30
CA ILE A 209 0.80 -11.57 6.25
C ILE A 209 -0.08 -10.48 5.64
N VAL A 210 -1.16 -10.12 6.31
CA VAL A 210 -2.24 -9.30 5.73
C VAL A 210 -2.62 -8.14 6.62
N ASP A 211 -2.64 -6.94 6.04
CA ASP A 211 -3.41 -5.80 6.53
C ASP A 211 -4.58 -5.59 5.56
N PRO A 212 -5.83 -5.83 6.00
CA PRO A 212 -6.99 -5.68 5.14
C PRO A 212 -7.23 -4.23 4.70
N ILE A 213 -6.94 -3.23 5.55
CA ILE A 213 -7.13 -1.81 5.27
C ILE A 213 -6.07 -0.99 6.03
N ASP A 214 -4.86 -0.91 5.50
CA ASP A 214 -3.84 0.00 6.02
C ASP A 214 -4.33 1.43 5.84
N GLY A 215 -4.30 2.21 6.93
CA GLY A 215 -4.86 3.55 6.98
C GLY A 215 -6.37 3.57 7.26
N THR A 216 -6.88 2.71 8.14
CA THR A 216 -8.29 2.69 8.59
C THR A 216 -8.82 4.07 8.98
N THR A 217 -7.99 4.92 9.60
CA THR A 217 -8.37 6.31 9.92
C THR A 217 -8.65 7.15 8.67
N ASN A 218 -7.83 7.02 7.62
CA ASN A 218 -8.06 7.70 6.35
C ASN A 218 -9.32 7.15 5.66
N PHE A 219 -9.47 5.82 5.65
CA PHE A 219 -10.63 5.15 5.09
C PHE A 219 -11.94 5.63 5.73
N GLN A 220 -12.00 5.68 7.06
CA GLN A 220 -13.16 6.18 7.80
C GLN A 220 -13.43 7.65 7.50
N ALA A 221 -12.38 8.47 7.35
CA ALA A 221 -12.50 9.88 7.00
C ALA A 221 -12.85 10.13 5.52
N GLY A 222 -12.95 9.08 4.69
CA GLY A 222 -13.16 9.20 3.24
C GLY A 222 -11.96 9.80 2.50
N LEU A 223 -10.76 9.75 3.11
CA LEU A 223 -9.53 10.16 2.47
C LEU A 223 -9.00 9.03 1.58
N PRO A 224 -8.44 9.34 0.40
CA PRO A 224 -8.05 8.33 -0.58
C PRO A 224 -6.77 7.54 -0.22
N MET A 225 -6.31 7.64 1.03
CA MET A 225 -5.02 7.11 1.50
C MET A 225 -5.24 5.86 2.35
N CYS A 226 -5.82 4.82 1.76
CA CYS A 226 -5.91 3.50 2.36
C CYS A 226 -5.64 2.41 1.32
N ALA A 227 -5.09 1.28 1.76
CA ALA A 227 -4.71 0.20 0.87
C ALA A 227 -4.87 -1.17 1.52
N VAL A 228 -5.04 -2.20 0.70
CA VAL A 228 -4.90 -3.60 1.10
C VAL A 228 -3.42 -3.98 0.99
N SER A 229 -2.83 -4.55 2.03
CA SER A 229 -1.43 -5.03 2.04
C SER A 229 -1.40 -6.55 2.22
N ILE A 230 -0.74 -7.25 1.31
CA ILE A 230 -0.57 -8.71 1.35
C ILE A 230 0.90 -9.03 1.07
N GLY A 231 1.64 -9.40 2.11
CA GLY A 231 3.00 -9.92 2.03
C GLY A 231 3.00 -11.44 2.15
N VAL A 232 3.78 -12.12 1.33
CA VAL A 232 3.90 -13.58 1.38
C VAL A 232 5.34 -13.94 1.71
N VAL A 233 5.53 -14.61 2.83
CA VAL A 233 6.83 -15.03 3.35
C VAL A 233 7.02 -16.51 3.08
N LEU A 234 8.14 -16.87 2.46
CA LEU A 234 8.58 -18.26 2.41
C LEU A 234 9.20 -18.61 3.75
N VAL A 235 8.55 -19.53 4.47
CA VAL A 235 9.03 -20.00 5.76
C VAL A 235 9.69 -21.36 5.60
N SER A 236 11.00 -21.38 5.86
CA SER A 236 11.80 -22.60 5.77
C SER A 236 11.64 -23.45 7.03
N LYS A 237 11.53 -24.77 6.87
CA LYS A 237 11.66 -25.70 8.01
C LYS A 237 13.10 -25.85 8.50
N ASP A 238 14.07 -25.52 7.65
CA ASP A 238 15.48 -25.44 8.03
C ASP A 238 15.72 -24.11 8.76
N LYS A 239 16.11 -24.19 10.04
CA LYS A 239 16.35 -23.04 10.92
C LYS A 239 17.55 -22.21 10.51
N ASP A 240 18.47 -22.77 9.74
CA ASP A 240 19.63 -22.07 9.23
C ASP A 240 19.30 -21.23 7.98
N VAL A 241 18.08 -21.38 7.44
CA VAL A 241 17.59 -20.61 6.29
C VAL A 241 16.62 -19.52 6.78
N PRO A 242 16.95 -18.23 6.61
CA PRO A 242 16.08 -17.15 7.05
C PRO A 242 14.75 -17.15 6.28
N SER A 243 13.69 -16.73 6.96
CA SER A 243 12.41 -16.46 6.31
C SER A 243 12.53 -15.21 5.44
N GLU A 244 11.96 -15.26 4.24
CA GLU A 244 12.10 -14.19 3.26
C GLU A 244 10.75 -13.85 2.62
N VAL A 245 10.48 -12.56 2.41
CA VAL A 245 9.31 -12.12 1.65
C VAL A 245 9.55 -12.43 0.18
N VAL A 246 8.65 -13.21 -0.42
CA VAL A 246 8.78 -13.69 -1.81
C VAL A 246 7.75 -13.09 -2.77
N VAL A 247 6.61 -12.63 -2.25
CA VAL A 247 5.58 -11.90 -3.01
C VAL A 247 5.05 -10.75 -2.16
N GLY A 248 4.79 -9.61 -2.77
CA GLY A 248 4.19 -8.45 -2.12
C GLY A 248 3.15 -7.82 -3.04
N VAL A 249 1.95 -7.54 -2.50
CA VAL A 249 0.87 -6.83 -3.19
C VAL A 249 0.35 -5.74 -2.27
N ILE A 250 0.33 -4.50 -2.76
CA ILE A 250 -0.31 -3.37 -2.09
C ILE A 250 -1.29 -2.76 -3.09
N TYR A 251 -2.57 -2.70 -2.73
CA TYR A 251 -3.62 -2.18 -3.60
C TYR A 251 -4.39 -1.06 -2.93
N ASN A 252 -4.31 0.14 -3.51
CA ASN A 252 -5.19 1.24 -3.15
C ASN A 252 -6.35 1.34 -4.15
N PRO A 253 -7.57 0.95 -3.74
CA PRO A 253 -8.70 0.88 -4.65
C PRO A 253 -9.29 2.27 -4.94
N ILE A 254 -9.06 3.27 -4.10
CA ILE A 254 -9.57 4.65 -4.33
C ILE A 254 -8.73 5.34 -5.41
N LEU A 255 -7.42 5.08 -5.44
CA LEU A 255 -6.51 5.57 -6.47
C LEU A 255 -6.45 4.67 -7.71
N ASN A 256 -6.95 3.44 -7.61
CA ASN A 256 -6.78 2.41 -8.63
C ASN A 256 -5.28 2.17 -8.94
N GLU A 257 -4.48 2.07 -7.88
CA GLU A 257 -3.05 1.77 -7.92
C GLU A 257 -2.81 0.42 -7.23
N ILE A 258 -2.46 -0.62 -8.01
CA ILE A 258 -1.91 -1.88 -7.49
C ILE A 258 -0.41 -1.91 -7.74
N THR A 259 0.36 -2.00 -6.65
CA THR A 259 1.80 -2.21 -6.72
C THR A 259 2.09 -3.64 -6.29
N SER A 260 2.83 -4.38 -7.12
CA SER A 260 3.17 -5.77 -6.83
C SER A 260 4.63 -6.07 -7.14
N ALA A 261 5.18 -7.06 -6.45
CA ALA A 261 6.53 -7.55 -6.65
C ALA A 261 6.61 -9.04 -6.39
N VAL A 262 7.49 -9.70 -7.13
CA VAL A 262 7.93 -11.07 -6.88
C VAL A 262 9.44 -11.01 -6.74
N LYS A 263 9.98 -11.70 -5.73
CA LYS A 263 11.43 -11.74 -5.49
C LYS A 263 12.19 -12.04 -6.78
N GLY A 264 13.22 -11.26 -7.09
CA GLY A 264 14.06 -11.42 -8.27
C GLY A 264 13.39 -11.06 -9.61
N LYS A 265 12.15 -10.57 -9.64
CA LYS A 265 11.41 -10.24 -10.88
C LYS A 265 11.10 -8.76 -11.05
N GLY A 266 11.51 -7.93 -10.09
CA GLY A 266 11.20 -6.52 -10.05
C GLY A 266 9.82 -6.20 -9.46
N SER A 267 9.57 -4.90 -9.30
CA SER A 267 8.29 -4.36 -8.86
C SER A 267 7.54 -3.64 -9.99
N TYR A 268 6.21 -3.64 -9.91
CA TYR A 268 5.30 -3.20 -10.95
C TYR A 268 4.17 -2.36 -10.36
N LEU A 269 3.80 -1.28 -11.04
CA LEU A 269 2.61 -0.48 -10.77
C LEU A 269 1.61 -0.67 -11.92
N ASN A 270 0.43 -1.21 -11.63
CA ASN A 270 -0.61 -1.49 -12.62
C ASN A 270 -0.06 -2.26 -13.84
N GLY A 271 0.79 -3.26 -13.58
CA GLY A 271 1.46 -4.10 -14.58
C GLY A 271 2.63 -3.46 -15.32
N ASN A 272 2.96 -2.19 -15.07
CA ASN A 272 4.13 -1.53 -15.65
C ASN A 272 5.29 -1.56 -14.65
N ARG A 273 6.47 -1.99 -15.11
CA ARG A 273 7.65 -2.06 -14.24
C ARG A 273 7.97 -0.68 -13.65
N ILE A 274 8.15 -0.62 -12.34
CA ILE A 274 8.69 0.54 -11.67
C ILE A 274 10.15 0.65 -12.09
N HIS A 275 10.55 1.82 -12.60
CA HIS A 275 11.86 1.99 -13.21
C HIS A 275 12.98 1.73 -12.21
N VAL A 276 13.71 0.65 -12.44
CA VAL A 276 15.10 0.49 -12.03
C VAL A 276 15.91 1.24 -13.07
N THR A 277 16.40 2.43 -12.75
CA THR A 277 17.26 3.20 -13.65
C THR A 277 18.58 2.46 -13.86
N GLU A 278 18.67 1.66 -14.92
CA GLU A 278 19.96 1.33 -15.51
C GLU A 278 20.54 2.60 -16.14
N GLY A 279 21.39 3.29 -15.37
CA GLY A 279 22.13 4.47 -15.86
C GLY A 279 21.53 5.81 -15.46
N GLY A 280 21.83 6.23 -14.23
CA GLY A 280 21.88 7.64 -13.79
C GLY A 280 20.80 8.06 -12.80
N ASN A 281 21.06 8.90 -11.80
CA ASN A 281 22.29 9.57 -11.37
C ASN A 281 22.08 10.04 -9.91
N ASP A 282 23.18 9.99 -9.17
CA ASP A 282 23.50 10.73 -7.94
C ASP A 282 22.74 10.36 -6.64
N GLU A 283 23.55 10.13 -5.61
CA GLU A 283 23.16 10.16 -4.20
C GLU A 283 22.19 11.31 -3.94
N ILE A 284 21.07 11.03 -3.27
CA ILE A 284 20.10 12.07 -2.95
C ILE A 284 20.63 12.88 -1.77
N GLU A 285 20.91 14.16 -2.01
CA GLU A 285 21.25 15.06 -0.92
C GLU A 285 20.06 15.26 0.03
N LEU A 286 20.35 15.30 1.33
CA LEU A 286 19.30 15.41 2.36
C LEU A 286 18.41 16.66 2.12
N SER A 287 19.01 17.76 1.68
CA SER A 287 18.31 19.01 1.35
C SER A 287 17.33 18.92 0.18
N ASP A 288 17.50 17.93 -0.69
CA ASP A 288 16.62 17.70 -1.83
C ASP A 288 15.55 16.64 -1.56
N ALA A 289 15.67 15.91 -0.45
CA ALA A 289 14.81 14.79 -0.09
C ALA A 289 13.39 15.24 0.29
N LEU A 290 12.38 14.53 -0.24
CA LEU A 290 10.99 14.62 0.19
C LEU A 290 10.67 13.41 1.07
N ILE A 291 10.47 13.64 2.37
CA ILE A 291 10.39 12.56 3.37
C ILE A 291 8.98 12.46 3.94
N ASN A 292 8.41 11.25 3.98
CA ASN A 292 7.24 10.98 4.81
C ASN A 292 7.68 10.58 6.23
N VAL A 293 7.05 11.15 7.25
CA VAL A 293 7.26 10.78 8.65
C VAL A 293 5.98 10.13 9.18
N GLY A 294 6.09 8.88 9.64
CA GLY A 294 5.02 8.13 10.27
C GLY A 294 4.68 8.68 11.66
N PHE A 295 3.41 8.56 12.04
CA PHE A 295 2.88 8.96 13.35
C PHE A 295 2.04 7.80 13.91
N PRO A 296 2.67 6.72 14.41
CA PRO A 296 1.96 5.57 14.94
C PRO A 296 1.11 5.96 16.16
N ALA A 297 -0.11 5.45 16.21
CA ALA A 297 -1.15 5.93 17.12
C ALA A 297 -1.13 5.28 18.52
N VAL A 298 -0.33 4.22 18.72
CA VAL A 298 -0.46 3.31 19.87
C VAL A 298 0.23 3.84 21.14
N LYS A 299 1.47 4.32 21.04
CA LYS A 299 2.30 4.73 22.19
C LYS A 299 2.53 6.24 22.18
N ASP A 300 2.39 6.91 23.32
CA ASP A 300 2.69 8.34 23.42
C ASP A 300 4.17 8.63 23.18
N SER A 301 5.07 7.69 23.53
CA SER A 301 6.50 7.88 23.36
C SER A 301 6.94 7.80 21.90
N THR A 302 6.34 6.93 21.07
CA THR A 302 6.57 6.93 19.62
C THR A 302 6.12 8.24 18.97
N LEU A 303 4.97 8.78 19.40
CA LEU A 303 4.49 10.10 18.94
C LEU A 303 5.45 11.24 19.31
N GLN A 304 6.06 11.18 20.50
CA GLN A 304 7.07 12.15 20.91
C GLN A 304 8.35 12.03 20.08
N ALA A 305 8.82 10.81 19.81
CA ALA A 305 9.97 10.55 18.94
C ALA A 305 9.73 11.05 17.50
N ALA A 306 8.57 10.73 16.92
CA ALA A 306 8.15 11.24 15.61
C ALA A 306 8.06 12.78 15.58
N SER A 307 7.56 13.40 16.66
CA SER A 307 7.50 14.87 16.77
C SER A 307 8.88 15.51 16.82
N ARG A 308 9.84 14.90 17.54
CA ARG A 308 11.25 15.34 17.53
C ARG A 308 11.85 15.20 16.13
N ALA A 309 11.58 14.09 15.44
CA ALA A 309 12.06 13.83 14.09
C ALA A 309 11.55 14.88 13.09
N VAL A 310 10.27 15.28 13.18
CA VAL A 310 9.72 16.38 12.38
C VAL A 310 10.50 17.67 12.63
N GLY A 311 10.74 18.04 13.89
CA GLY A 311 11.51 19.23 14.24
C GLY A 311 12.95 19.19 13.71
N ALA A 312 13.61 18.04 13.84
CA ALA A 312 15.00 17.84 13.42
C ALA A 312 15.18 17.87 11.88
N LEU A 313 14.23 17.28 11.14
CA LEU A 313 14.31 17.16 9.68
C LEU A 313 13.75 18.38 8.93
N ALA A 314 12.77 19.09 9.49
CA ALA A 314 12.03 20.14 8.78
C ALA A 314 12.90 21.26 8.17
N THR A 315 14.09 21.52 8.74
CA THR A 315 15.02 22.55 8.25
C THR A 315 16.13 22.01 7.36
N LYS A 316 16.23 20.68 7.23
CA LYS A 316 17.33 19.98 6.54
C LYS A 316 16.90 19.35 5.22
N VAL A 317 15.59 19.23 4.97
CA VAL A 317 15.02 18.51 3.82
C VAL A 317 14.18 19.41 2.93
N ARG A 318 13.88 18.96 1.70
CA ARG A 318 13.03 19.71 0.76
C ARG A 318 11.62 19.86 1.29
N GLY A 319 11.11 18.83 1.96
CA GLY A 319 9.81 18.89 2.59
C GLY A 319 9.39 17.60 3.26
N LEU A 320 8.48 17.74 4.23
CA LEU A 320 7.91 16.63 4.97
C LEU A 320 6.48 16.31 4.50
N ARG A 321 6.10 15.05 4.61
CA ARG A 321 4.73 14.54 4.46
C ARG A 321 4.36 13.70 5.69
N MET A 322 3.07 13.62 5.95
CA MET A 322 2.49 12.75 6.96
C MET A 322 1.27 12.10 6.32
N ILE A 323 1.51 11.01 5.62
CA ILE A 323 0.49 10.20 4.94
C ILE A 323 0.31 8.96 5.81
N ALA A 324 -0.85 8.85 6.47
CA ALA A 324 -1.13 7.84 7.48
C ALA A 324 -1.59 6.51 6.86
N SER A 325 -0.73 5.93 6.01
CA SER A 325 -0.82 4.56 5.47
C SER A 325 0.59 4.12 5.11
N ALA A 326 1.13 3.18 5.88
CA ALA A 326 2.53 2.76 5.77
C ALA A 326 2.81 2.08 4.42
N SER A 327 1.94 1.16 4.03
CA SER A 327 2.05 0.38 2.80
C SER A 327 2.03 1.28 1.55
N GLN A 328 1.07 2.22 1.47
CA GLN A 328 0.98 3.15 0.34
C GLN A 328 2.20 4.06 0.23
N VAL A 329 2.73 4.51 1.37
CA VAL A 329 3.94 5.34 1.41
C VAL A 329 5.15 4.56 0.89
N MET A 330 5.32 3.30 1.27
CA MET A 330 6.39 2.44 0.75
C MET A 330 6.29 2.27 -0.77
N CYS A 331 5.08 2.12 -1.32
CA CYS A 331 4.89 2.10 -2.78
C CYS A 331 5.36 3.42 -3.45
N TRP A 332 5.09 4.57 -2.83
CA TRP A 332 5.53 5.85 -3.38
C TRP A 332 7.04 6.10 -3.23
N VAL A 333 7.67 5.51 -2.20
CA VAL A 333 9.13 5.46 -2.10
C VAL A 333 9.72 4.58 -3.21
N ALA A 334 9.17 3.37 -3.43
CA ALA A 334 9.59 2.49 -4.51
C ALA A 334 9.46 3.15 -5.90
N GLN A 335 8.42 3.96 -6.10
CA GLN A 335 8.21 4.73 -7.33
C GLN A 335 9.10 5.98 -7.47
N GLY A 336 9.90 6.32 -6.46
CA GLY A 336 10.70 7.55 -6.43
C GLY A 336 9.88 8.84 -6.29
N LYS A 337 8.57 8.74 -5.99
CA LYS A 337 7.70 9.91 -5.70
C LYS A 337 8.06 10.55 -4.35
N LEU A 338 8.53 9.73 -3.41
CA LEU A 338 9.10 10.13 -2.13
C LEU A 338 10.56 9.66 -2.08
N SER A 339 11.43 10.46 -1.49
CA SER A 339 12.84 10.09 -1.32
C SER A 339 13.03 9.11 -0.17
N ALA A 340 12.25 9.29 0.91
CA ALA A 340 12.33 8.40 2.06
C ALA A 340 11.02 8.35 2.86
N TYR A 341 10.91 7.32 3.70
CA TYR A 341 9.91 7.13 4.73
C TYR A 341 10.60 6.76 6.04
N VAL A 342 10.24 7.44 7.13
CA VAL A 342 10.72 7.14 8.48
C VAL A 342 9.51 6.82 9.33
N SER A 343 9.50 5.68 10.02
CA SER A 343 8.43 5.33 10.96
C SER A 343 8.92 4.49 12.11
N TRP A 344 8.12 4.50 13.17
CA TRP A 344 8.34 3.78 14.41
C TRP A 344 7.23 2.74 14.59
N ASP A 345 7.56 1.66 15.28
CA ASP A 345 6.62 0.69 15.84
C ASP A 345 5.58 0.12 14.85
N LEU A 346 5.98 -0.10 13.59
CA LEU A 346 5.16 -0.75 12.57
C LEU A 346 5.03 -2.25 12.83
N ASN A 347 3.94 -2.85 12.35
CA ASN A 347 3.72 -4.29 12.42
C ASN A 347 4.15 -4.98 11.11
N ALA A 348 4.29 -6.30 11.16
CA ALA A 348 4.69 -7.07 9.99
C ALA A 348 3.70 -6.94 8.81
N TRP A 349 2.40 -6.78 9.08
CA TRP A 349 1.37 -6.57 8.06
C TRP A 349 1.44 -5.20 7.38
N ASP A 350 1.95 -4.17 8.09
CA ASP A 350 2.20 -2.84 7.54
C ASP A 350 3.36 -2.84 6.53
N VAL A 351 4.37 -3.71 6.73
CA VAL A 351 5.68 -3.59 6.06
C VAL A 351 6.01 -4.73 5.12
N ALA A 352 5.57 -5.97 5.37
CA ALA A 352 6.07 -7.16 4.66
C ALA A 352 5.97 -7.01 3.13
N ALA A 353 4.80 -6.65 2.61
CA ALA A 353 4.59 -6.43 1.18
C ALA A 353 5.45 -5.26 0.65
N GLY A 354 5.46 -4.15 1.39
CA GLY A 354 6.17 -2.92 1.02
C GLY A 354 7.68 -3.10 0.98
N MET A 355 8.24 -3.91 1.89
CA MET A 355 9.67 -4.22 1.94
C MET A 355 10.12 -4.83 0.62
N LEU A 356 9.45 -5.90 0.17
CA LEU A 356 9.79 -6.53 -1.10
C LEU A 356 9.61 -5.57 -2.29
N ILE A 357 8.52 -4.79 -2.31
CA ILE A 357 8.25 -3.83 -3.40
C ILE A 357 9.37 -2.79 -3.53
N VAL A 358 9.84 -2.25 -2.40
CA VAL A 358 10.94 -1.27 -2.38
C VAL A 358 12.24 -1.92 -2.81
N GLU A 359 12.58 -3.09 -2.27
CA GLU A 359 13.79 -3.82 -2.61
C GLU A 359 13.85 -4.21 -4.09
N GLU A 360 12.75 -4.71 -4.65
CA GLU A 360 12.63 -5.06 -6.07
C GLU A 360 12.58 -3.84 -7.01
N SER A 361 12.40 -2.63 -6.45
CA SER A 361 12.63 -1.36 -7.16
C SER A 361 14.07 -0.87 -7.08
N SER A 362 14.95 -1.57 -6.34
CA SER A 362 16.32 -1.16 -5.99
C SER A 362 16.42 -0.04 -4.94
N GLY A 363 15.36 0.15 -4.15
CA GLY A 363 15.41 0.97 -2.93
C GLY A 363 15.89 0.16 -1.73
N HIS A 364 16.09 0.84 -0.60
CA HIS A 364 16.63 0.22 0.62
C HIS A 364 15.64 0.31 1.79
N VAL A 365 15.58 -0.76 2.58
CA VAL A 365 14.83 -0.81 3.83
C VAL A 365 15.82 -1.12 4.95
N THR A 366 16.01 -0.16 5.84
CA THR A 366 16.94 -0.28 6.98
C THR A 366 16.21 -0.08 8.29
N ASP A 367 16.64 -0.79 9.33
CA ASP A 367 16.21 -0.51 10.69
C ASP A 367 16.98 0.69 11.31
N PHE A 368 16.68 1.01 12.56
CA PHE A 368 17.34 2.09 13.29
C PHE A 368 18.74 1.73 13.82
N ASP A 369 19.16 0.47 13.71
CA ASP A 369 20.56 0.06 13.92
C ASP A 369 21.39 0.21 12.63
N GLY A 370 20.77 0.69 11.54
CA GLY A 370 21.38 0.87 10.23
C GLY A 370 21.60 -0.45 9.49
N GLN A 371 20.99 -1.54 9.93
CA GLN A 371 21.05 -2.84 9.28
C GLN A 371 19.90 -2.99 8.29
N ARG A 372 20.04 -3.93 7.34
CA ARG A 372 18.92 -4.32 6.47
C ARG A 372 17.78 -4.83 7.34
N ALA A 373 16.60 -4.25 7.18
CA ALA A 373 15.43 -4.63 7.96
C ALA A 373 14.99 -6.07 7.66
N SER A 374 14.46 -6.73 8.68
CA SER A 374 13.77 -8.01 8.58
C SER A 374 12.27 -7.81 8.73
N ILE A 375 11.47 -8.84 8.46
CA ILE A 375 10.01 -8.81 8.70
C ILE A 375 9.64 -8.58 10.18
N SER A 376 10.59 -8.77 11.09
CA SER A 376 10.43 -8.51 12.52
C SER A 376 10.85 -7.08 12.93
N SER A 377 11.47 -6.32 12.02
CA SER A 377 11.88 -4.94 12.26
C SER A 377 10.65 -4.04 12.27
N ARG A 378 10.47 -3.25 13.34
CA ARG A 378 9.32 -2.37 13.54
C ARG A 378 9.63 -0.89 13.31
N ASP A 379 10.89 -0.50 13.50
CA ASP A 379 11.38 0.86 13.30
C ASP A 379 12.19 0.91 12.02
N LEU A 380 11.75 1.71 11.04
CA LEU A 380 12.27 1.64 9.67
C LEU A 380 12.62 3.02 9.11
N ILE A 381 13.70 3.03 8.35
CA ILE A 381 14.02 4.05 7.34
C ILE A 381 13.98 3.34 5.99
N VAL A 382 13.11 3.82 5.11
CA VAL A 382 12.92 3.30 3.76
C VAL A 382 13.34 4.38 2.79
N THR A 383 14.16 4.06 1.79
CA THR A 383 14.67 5.02 0.80
C THR A 383 14.40 4.55 -0.61
N CYS A 384 14.18 5.49 -1.51
CA CYS A 384 13.95 5.19 -2.91
C CYS A 384 15.27 4.73 -3.59
N PRO A 385 15.21 4.22 -4.82
CA PRO A 385 16.41 3.78 -5.53
C PRO A 385 17.42 4.93 -5.73
N GLU A 386 18.69 4.70 -5.39
CA GLU A 386 19.80 5.67 -5.50
C GLU A 386 20.88 5.23 -6.52
N GLY A 387 20.55 4.32 -7.44
CA GLY A 387 21.51 3.80 -8.44
C GLY A 387 22.64 2.93 -7.87
N MET A 388 22.50 2.50 -6.62
CA MET A 388 23.40 1.60 -5.91
C MET A 388 22.79 0.20 -5.82
N SER A 389 23.63 -0.79 -5.52
CA SER A 389 23.12 -2.14 -5.29
C SER A 389 22.35 -2.22 -3.97
N ILE A 390 21.40 -3.15 -3.87
CA ILE A 390 20.64 -3.40 -2.64
C ILE A 390 21.54 -3.87 -1.46
N GLN A 391 22.71 -4.44 -1.77
CA GLN A 391 23.68 -4.84 -0.73
C GLN A 391 24.52 -3.67 -0.20
N GLU A 392 24.45 -2.50 -0.82
CA GLU A 392 25.16 -1.31 -0.37
C GLU A 392 24.28 -0.49 0.59
N GLU A 393 24.92 0.20 1.53
CA GLU A 393 24.22 1.05 2.48
C GLU A 393 23.76 2.36 1.80
N SER A 394 22.47 2.67 1.87
CA SER A 394 21.93 3.95 1.36
C SER A 394 22.56 5.14 2.09
N PRO A 395 23.24 6.07 1.38
CA PRO A 395 23.74 7.30 1.96
C PRO A 395 22.62 8.19 2.49
N LEU A 396 21.46 8.24 1.82
CA LEU A 396 20.31 9.00 2.31
C LEU A 396 19.81 8.41 3.64
N ALA A 397 19.68 7.09 3.76
CA ALA A 397 19.28 6.44 5.00
C ALA A 397 20.27 6.76 6.13
N ARG A 398 21.58 6.71 5.86
CA ARG A 398 22.63 7.07 6.83
C ARG A 398 22.53 8.54 7.29
N LYS A 399 22.32 9.47 6.35
CA LYS A 399 22.13 10.91 6.66
C LYS A 399 20.90 11.12 7.54
N ILE A 400 19.79 10.45 7.24
CA ILE A 400 18.55 10.50 8.04
C ILE A 400 18.80 9.92 9.43
N LEU A 401 19.35 8.70 9.52
CA LEU A 401 19.62 8.02 10.78
C LEU A 401 20.49 8.86 11.71
N ARG A 402 21.52 9.51 11.16
CA ARG A 402 22.37 10.46 11.91
C ARG A 402 21.57 11.62 12.50
N VAL A 403 20.70 12.25 11.71
CA VAL A 403 19.85 13.35 12.21
C VAL A 403 18.92 12.86 13.32
N LEU A 404 18.34 11.68 13.16
CA LEU A 404 17.45 11.10 14.18
C LEU A 404 18.20 10.78 15.48
N SER A 405 19.39 10.18 15.37
CA SER A 405 20.25 9.85 16.52
C SER A 405 20.70 11.12 17.27
N GLU A 406 21.16 12.15 16.56
CA GLU A 406 21.60 13.43 17.17
C GLU A 406 20.48 14.23 17.85
N ASN A 407 19.21 13.83 17.69
CA ASN A 407 18.03 14.53 18.20
C ASN A 407 17.12 13.61 19.03
N ASP A 408 17.66 12.52 19.60
CA ASP A 408 16.97 11.59 20.49
C ASP A 408 15.67 11.01 19.88
N CYS A 409 15.66 10.74 18.57
CA CYS A 409 14.47 10.26 17.86
C CYS A 409 14.39 8.73 17.76
N LEU A 410 15.44 7.99 18.16
CA LEU A 410 15.51 6.54 17.99
C LEU A 410 15.00 5.75 19.19
N GLU A 411 15.08 6.31 20.40
CA GLU A 411 14.62 5.67 21.64
C GLU A 411 13.28 6.26 22.10
N TYR A 412 12.37 5.39 22.57
CA TYR A 412 11.03 5.76 23.03
C TYR A 412 10.42 4.75 24.00
#